data_AF-A0A7X7RST1-F1
#
_entry.id   AF-A0A7X7RST1-F1
#
_cell.length_a   1.000
_cell.length_b   1.000
_cell.length_c   1.000
_cell.angle_alpha   90.00
_cell.angle_beta   90.00
_cell.angle_gamma   90.00
#
_symmetry.space_group_name_H-M   'P 1'
#
loop_
_entity.id
_entity.type
_entity.pdbx_description
1 polymer ?
#
loop_
_entity_poly.entity_id
_entity_poly.type
_entity_poly.pdbx_seq_one_letter_code
_entity_poly.pdbx_strand_id
1 'polypeptide(L)'
;MDDYSAYVPNVHYELIPIKNLVSNQDYQRNLSIKHVQKAADNFDLCQINPVKVSRRDGINYVFNGQHTIEIVALVSGSRETPVWCMIYDDLIYEHEADIFANQMKYVKPLLPYEIFMANLEAGSDKHLIINSLVESYDLIITSSSIPGGICAVSTIEQIYDKYGYHTLDRTLRLCIGTWEGENHSLSANMLNGVARLINAFGDSLRDDIFKEKNGIFSVKQIIRNAKERRVGSLGYAETLLINYNKKMQTHSSLPMEKLYTHKVRTKPTDEYDEDTISIPYTPDNSEDAEEQLSLDI
;
A
#
# COMPACT_ATOMS: atom_id res chain seq x y z
N MET A 1 -42.98 1.71 -20.69
CA MET A 1 -41.58 1.25 -20.67
C MET A 1 -40.82 2.46 -20.19
N ASP A 2 -40.19 2.37 -19.03
CA ASP A 2 -39.59 3.54 -18.39
C ASP A 2 -38.35 3.97 -19.18
N ASP A 3 -38.19 5.28 -19.36
CA ASP A 3 -37.07 5.87 -20.08
C ASP A 3 -35.86 6.00 -19.15
N TYR A 4 -34.88 5.11 -19.33
CA TYR A 4 -33.63 5.11 -18.57
C TYR A 4 -32.47 5.77 -19.32
N SER A 5 -32.73 6.46 -20.45
CA SER A 5 -31.69 7.08 -21.29
C SER A 5 -30.83 8.10 -20.55
N ALA A 6 -31.35 8.71 -19.48
CA ALA A 6 -30.60 9.63 -18.62
C ALA A 6 -29.56 8.94 -17.71
N TYR A 7 -29.67 7.62 -17.50
CA TYR A 7 -28.84 6.87 -16.55
C TYR A 7 -27.97 5.80 -17.21
N VAL A 8 -28.35 5.35 -18.42
CA VAL A 8 -27.66 4.29 -19.15
C VAL A 8 -26.97 4.90 -20.36
N PRO A 9 -25.64 4.82 -20.46
CA PRO A 9 -24.93 5.34 -21.63
C PRO A 9 -25.34 4.56 -22.88
N ASN A 10 -25.58 5.26 -23.98
CA ASN A 10 -25.84 4.64 -25.29
C ASN A 10 -24.53 4.08 -25.86
N VAL A 11 -24.23 2.82 -25.54
CA VAL A 11 -23.03 2.12 -25.96
C VAL A 11 -23.35 0.69 -26.38
N HIS A 12 -22.45 0.08 -27.12
CA HIS A 12 -22.46 -1.35 -27.41
C HIS A 12 -21.08 -1.97 -27.12
N TYR A 13 -21.05 -3.30 -26.97
CA TYR A 13 -19.83 -4.03 -26.67
C TYR A 13 -19.38 -4.88 -27.85
N GLU A 14 -18.10 -4.80 -28.21
CA GLU A 14 -17.49 -5.62 -29.26
C GLU A 14 -16.12 -6.15 -28.82
N LEU A 15 -15.71 -7.27 -29.43
CA LEU A 15 -14.34 -7.76 -29.35
C LEU A 15 -13.54 -7.18 -30.52
N ILE A 16 -12.54 -6.34 -30.21
CA ILE A 16 -11.71 -5.69 -31.22
C ILE A 16 -10.25 -6.14 -31.06
N PRO A 17 -9.58 -6.65 -32.12
CA PRO A 17 -8.15 -6.91 -32.12
C PRO A 17 -7.35 -5.67 -31.74
N ILE A 18 -6.36 -5.81 -30.85
CA ILE A 18 -5.55 -4.68 -30.35
C ILE A 18 -4.90 -3.87 -31.49
N LYS A 19 -4.54 -4.51 -32.62
CA LYS A 19 -4.00 -3.83 -33.81
C LYS A 19 -4.98 -2.85 -34.48
N ASN A 20 -6.28 -3.00 -34.25
CA ASN A 20 -7.33 -2.15 -34.83
C ASN A 20 -7.74 -1.01 -33.87
N LEU A 21 -7.02 -0.85 -32.76
CA LEU A 21 -7.20 0.21 -31.78
C LEU A 21 -6.10 1.26 -31.92
N VAL A 22 -6.51 2.53 -31.84
CA VAL A 22 -5.60 3.68 -31.87
C VAL A 22 -5.56 4.33 -30.49
N SER A 23 -4.37 4.43 -29.90
CA SER A 23 -4.11 5.11 -28.62
C SER A 23 -3.24 6.37 -28.83
N ASN A 24 -2.83 7.03 -27.75
CA ASN A 24 -1.93 8.20 -27.73
C ASN A 24 -2.56 9.49 -28.29
N GLN A 25 -3.76 9.82 -27.83
CA GLN A 25 -4.33 11.15 -28.03
C GLN A 25 -3.57 12.19 -27.19
N ASP A 26 -3.52 13.45 -27.64
CA ASP A 26 -2.67 14.49 -27.01
C ASP A 26 -3.02 14.77 -25.54
N TYR A 27 -4.27 14.54 -25.12
CA TYR A 27 -4.71 14.70 -23.73
C TYR A 27 -4.24 13.56 -22.80
N GLN A 28 -3.67 12.49 -23.34
CA GLN A 28 -3.36 11.27 -22.59
C GLN A 28 -1.93 11.28 -22.04
N ARG A 29 -1.73 10.63 -20.89
CA ARG A 29 -0.40 10.43 -20.30
C ARG A 29 0.39 9.36 -21.05
N ASN A 30 1.71 9.49 -21.05
CA ASN A 30 2.61 8.44 -21.55
C ASN A 30 2.44 7.13 -20.77
N LEU A 31 2.58 6.01 -21.49
CA LEU A 31 2.53 4.67 -20.92
C LEU A 31 3.75 4.41 -20.03
N SER A 32 3.51 3.81 -18.86
CA SER A 32 4.59 3.37 -17.98
C SER A 32 4.93 1.91 -18.26
N ILE A 33 6.05 1.67 -18.95
CA ILE A 33 6.54 0.32 -19.28
C ILE A 33 6.72 -0.52 -18.01
N LYS A 34 7.27 0.07 -16.94
CA LYS A 34 7.43 -0.59 -15.63
C LYS A 34 6.09 -1.05 -15.07
N HIS A 35 5.05 -0.23 -15.18
CA HIS A 35 3.71 -0.59 -14.71
C HIS A 35 3.11 -1.73 -15.52
N VAL A 36 3.27 -1.70 -16.85
CA VAL A 36 2.81 -2.78 -17.74
C VAL A 36 3.49 -4.10 -17.38
N GLN A 37 4.81 -4.10 -17.18
CA GLN A 37 5.55 -5.31 -16.80
C GLN A 37 5.03 -5.88 -15.47
N LYS A 38 4.96 -5.05 -14.43
CA LYS A 38 4.49 -5.48 -13.11
C LYS A 38 3.07 -6.04 -13.14
N ALA A 39 2.18 -5.43 -13.93
CA ALA A 39 0.81 -5.90 -14.08
C ALA A 39 0.73 -7.19 -14.92
N ALA A 40 1.61 -7.37 -15.91
CA ALA A 40 1.70 -8.61 -16.69
C ALA A 40 2.20 -9.79 -15.83
N ASP A 41 3.16 -9.55 -14.93
CA ASP A 41 3.67 -10.59 -14.03
C ASP A 41 2.60 -11.09 -13.03
N ASN A 42 1.60 -10.26 -12.73
CA ASN A 42 0.49 -10.56 -11.82
C ASN A 42 -0.86 -10.63 -12.56
N PHE A 43 -0.83 -11.01 -13.84
CA PHE A 43 -2.00 -10.94 -14.71
C PHE A 43 -3.10 -11.93 -14.28
N ASP A 44 -4.30 -11.39 -14.07
CA ASP A 44 -5.52 -12.14 -13.87
C ASP A 44 -6.57 -11.69 -14.90
N LEU A 45 -7.05 -12.64 -15.69
CA LEU A 45 -8.05 -12.40 -16.73
C LEU A 45 -9.33 -11.76 -16.17
N CYS A 46 -9.73 -12.11 -14.95
CA CYS A 46 -10.96 -11.62 -14.33
C CYS A 46 -10.85 -10.17 -13.81
N GLN A 47 -9.63 -9.63 -13.70
CA GLN A 47 -9.40 -8.25 -13.27
C GLN A 47 -9.43 -7.25 -14.44
N ILE A 48 -9.53 -7.74 -15.68
CA ILE A 48 -9.54 -6.90 -16.88
C ILE A 48 -10.88 -6.21 -17.03
N ASN A 49 -10.84 -4.88 -16.98
CA ASN A 49 -11.98 -4.05 -17.34
C ASN A 49 -12.07 -3.87 -18.86
N PRO A 50 -13.30 -3.81 -19.44
CA PRO A 50 -13.48 -3.44 -20.84
C PRO A 50 -12.84 -2.09 -21.18
N VAL A 51 -12.21 -2.02 -22.35
CA VAL A 51 -11.56 -0.83 -22.89
C VAL A 51 -12.63 0.13 -23.37
N LYS A 52 -12.57 1.42 -23.01
CA LYS A 52 -13.52 2.40 -23.55
C LYS A 52 -13.00 3.01 -24.83
N VAL A 53 -13.82 2.92 -25.87
CA VAL A 53 -13.48 3.28 -27.24
C VAL A 53 -14.48 4.30 -27.76
N SER A 54 -13.97 5.32 -28.41
CA SER A 54 -14.74 6.24 -29.22
C SER A 54 -14.57 5.88 -30.69
N ARG A 55 -15.67 5.63 -31.40
CA ARG A 55 -15.65 5.26 -32.81
C ARG A 55 -15.99 6.48 -33.65
N ARG A 56 -14.99 7.01 -34.38
CA ARG A 56 -15.16 8.16 -35.27
C ARG A 56 -14.65 7.81 -36.65
N ASP A 57 -15.48 8.01 -37.67
CA ASP A 57 -15.14 7.75 -39.08
C ASP A 57 -14.58 6.32 -39.32
N GLY A 58 -15.08 5.33 -38.56
CA GLY A 58 -14.62 3.94 -38.63
C GLY A 58 -13.29 3.64 -37.90
N ILE A 59 -12.71 4.62 -37.22
CA ILE A 59 -11.49 4.48 -36.42
C ILE A 59 -11.85 4.33 -34.93
N ASN A 60 -11.24 3.36 -34.27
CA ASN A 60 -11.48 3.04 -32.86
C ASN A 60 -10.42 3.71 -31.97
N TYR A 61 -10.74 4.86 -31.37
CA TYR A 61 -9.86 5.61 -30.48
C TYR A 61 -10.04 5.16 -29.03
N VAL A 62 -8.96 4.68 -28.40
CA VAL A 62 -8.95 4.26 -27.00
C VAL A 62 -8.77 5.49 -26.11
N PHE A 63 -9.80 5.83 -25.34
CA PHE A 63 -9.71 6.92 -24.35
C PHE A 63 -9.54 6.42 -22.92
N ASN A 64 -9.86 5.15 -22.64
CA ASN A 64 -9.61 4.50 -21.34
C ASN A 64 -9.25 3.02 -21.55
N GLY A 65 -8.24 2.52 -20.82
CA GLY A 65 -7.76 1.14 -20.95
C GLY A 65 -6.48 0.97 -21.76
N GLN A 66 -5.67 2.03 -21.95
CA GLN A 66 -4.41 1.93 -22.68
C GLN A 66 -3.40 0.97 -22.02
N HIS A 67 -3.27 1.00 -20.69
CA HIS A 67 -2.43 0.02 -20.00
C HIS A 67 -2.99 -1.40 -20.15
N THR A 68 -4.31 -1.56 -20.13
CA THR A 68 -4.97 -2.85 -20.32
C THR A 68 -4.60 -3.50 -21.64
N ILE A 69 -4.67 -2.75 -22.76
CA ILE A 69 -4.33 -3.30 -24.08
C ILE A 69 -2.86 -3.69 -24.18
N GLU A 70 -1.95 -2.92 -23.56
CA GLU A 70 -0.52 -3.23 -23.57
C GLU A 70 -0.19 -4.42 -22.66
N ILE A 71 -0.84 -4.55 -21.50
CA ILE A 71 -0.72 -5.73 -20.63
C ILE A 71 -1.19 -6.99 -21.37
N VAL A 72 -2.37 -6.95 -22.02
CA VAL A 72 -2.88 -8.10 -22.77
C VAL A 72 -1.99 -8.42 -23.97
N ALA A 73 -1.49 -7.41 -24.70
CA ALA A 73 -0.55 -7.62 -25.80
C ALA A 73 0.75 -8.28 -25.31
N LEU A 74 1.27 -7.87 -24.15
CA LEU A 74 2.48 -8.42 -23.55
C LEU A 74 2.27 -9.87 -23.08
N VAL A 75 1.20 -10.16 -22.34
CA VAL A 75 0.90 -11.50 -21.81
C VAL A 75 0.55 -12.49 -22.92
N SER A 76 -0.21 -12.06 -23.93
CA SER A 76 -0.56 -12.92 -25.08
C SER A 76 0.54 -13.02 -26.13
N GLY A 77 1.55 -12.14 -26.11
CA GLY A 77 2.60 -12.04 -27.12
C GLY A 77 2.10 -11.60 -28.50
N SER A 78 0.87 -11.10 -28.63
CA SER A 78 0.27 -10.76 -29.92
C SER A 78 -0.70 -9.58 -29.84
N ARG A 79 -0.62 -8.68 -30.83
CA ARG A 79 -1.62 -7.60 -31.03
C ARG A 79 -2.85 -8.06 -31.84
N GLU A 80 -2.87 -9.30 -32.29
CA GLU A 80 -4.07 -9.92 -32.88
C GLU A 80 -5.10 -10.32 -31.83
N THR A 81 -4.67 -10.47 -30.57
CA THR A 81 -5.53 -10.82 -29.45
C THR A 81 -6.63 -9.76 -29.29
N PRO A 82 -7.92 -10.15 -29.34
CA PRO A 82 -9.01 -9.20 -29.15
C PRO A 82 -9.21 -8.88 -27.67
N VAL A 83 -9.67 -7.66 -27.42
CA VAL A 83 -10.10 -7.19 -26.09
C VAL A 83 -11.56 -6.73 -26.15
N TRP A 84 -12.26 -6.86 -25.03
CA TRP A 84 -13.61 -6.33 -24.91
C TRP A 84 -13.59 -4.80 -24.88
N CYS A 85 -14.34 -4.19 -25.79
CA CYS A 85 -14.45 -2.75 -25.94
C CYS A 85 -15.89 -2.29 -25.67
N MET A 86 -16.05 -1.25 -24.86
CA MET A 86 -17.28 -0.48 -24.68
C MET A 86 -17.21 0.72 -25.64
N ILE A 87 -18.09 0.74 -26.65
CA ILE A 87 -17.98 1.64 -27.79
C ILE A 87 -19.02 2.75 -27.73
N TYR A 88 -18.54 3.98 -27.89
CA TYR A 88 -19.32 5.19 -28.04
C TYR A 88 -19.22 5.66 -29.50
N ASP A 89 -20.33 5.66 -30.23
CA ASP A 89 -20.36 6.10 -31.63
C ASP A 89 -20.45 7.64 -31.76
N ASP A 90 -21.06 8.32 -30.78
CA ASP A 90 -21.33 9.77 -30.84
C ASP A 90 -20.36 10.61 -29.97
N LEU A 91 -19.25 10.03 -29.51
CA LEU A 91 -18.33 10.70 -28.59
C LEU A 91 -17.29 11.57 -29.30
N ILE A 92 -17.36 12.88 -29.08
CA ILE A 92 -16.40 13.84 -29.64
C ILE A 92 -15.12 13.95 -28.80
N TYR A 93 -14.05 14.45 -29.42
CA TYR A 93 -12.72 14.53 -28.83
C TYR A 93 -12.67 15.36 -27.54
N GLU A 94 -13.37 16.48 -27.52
CA GLU A 94 -13.45 17.38 -26.37
C GLU A 94 -14.12 16.69 -25.17
N HIS A 95 -15.13 15.86 -25.42
CA HIS A 95 -15.83 15.12 -24.37
C HIS A 95 -14.96 13.98 -23.84
N GLU A 96 -14.17 13.29 -24.69
CA GLU A 96 -13.17 12.32 -24.21
C GLU A 96 -12.14 12.96 -23.28
N ALA A 97 -11.64 14.14 -23.65
CA ALA A 97 -10.65 14.87 -22.88
C ALA A 97 -11.22 15.28 -21.50
N ASP A 98 -12.47 15.72 -21.44
CA ASP A 98 -13.16 16.04 -20.18
C ASP A 98 -13.36 14.79 -19.30
N ILE A 99 -13.78 13.66 -19.90
CA ILE A 99 -13.90 12.39 -19.18
C ILE A 99 -12.54 11.97 -18.61
N PHE A 100 -11.47 12.08 -19.39
CA PHE A 100 -10.12 11.74 -18.97
C PHE A 100 -9.66 12.62 -17.80
N ALA A 101 -9.90 13.93 -17.86
CA ALA A 101 -9.54 14.88 -16.82
C ALA A 101 -10.26 14.59 -15.48
N ASN A 102 -11.50 14.14 -15.53
CA ASN A 102 -12.31 13.86 -14.34
C ASN A 102 -12.24 12.39 -13.87
N GLN A 103 -11.55 11.50 -14.60
CA GLN A 103 -11.59 10.05 -14.38
C GLN A 103 -11.24 9.64 -12.94
N MET A 104 -10.26 10.29 -12.31
CA MET A 104 -9.80 9.96 -10.96
C MET A 104 -10.34 10.92 -9.88
N LYS A 105 -11.12 11.93 -10.26
CA LYS A 105 -11.52 13.02 -9.36
C LYS A 105 -12.40 12.54 -8.19
N TYR A 106 -13.21 11.52 -8.44
CA TYR A 106 -14.16 10.96 -7.46
C TYR A 106 -13.89 9.48 -7.16
N VAL A 107 -12.75 8.94 -7.57
CA VAL A 107 -12.37 7.55 -7.28
C VAL A 107 -11.70 7.50 -5.92
N LYS A 108 -12.36 6.85 -4.95
CA LYS A 108 -11.77 6.59 -3.64
C LYS A 108 -10.84 5.36 -3.71
N PRO A 109 -9.55 5.49 -3.36
CA PRO A 109 -8.66 4.34 -3.31
C PRO A 109 -9.06 3.40 -2.16
N LEU A 110 -8.81 2.10 -2.34
CA LEU A 110 -8.94 1.12 -1.26
C LEU A 110 -7.93 1.42 -0.16
N LEU A 111 -8.38 1.38 1.09
CA LEU A 111 -7.54 1.53 2.26
C LEU A 111 -6.71 0.25 2.48
N PRO A 112 -5.50 0.35 3.03
CA PRO A 112 -4.68 -0.82 3.35
C PRO A 112 -5.39 -1.87 4.20
N TYR A 113 -6.22 -1.42 5.15
CA TYR A 113 -7.06 -2.31 5.95
C TYR A 113 -8.04 -3.11 5.10
N GLU A 114 -8.72 -2.47 4.14
CA GLU A 114 -9.69 -3.13 3.25
C GLU A 114 -8.99 -4.17 2.36
N ILE A 115 -7.80 -3.83 1.85
CA ILE A 115 -6.98 -4.75 1.05
C ILE A 115 -6.55 -5.95 1.90
N PHE A 116 -6.09 -5.72 3.13
CA PHE A 116 -5.66 -6.78 4.03
C PHE A 116 -6.81 -7.72 4.38
N MET A 117 -7.99 -7.18 4.70
CA MET A 117 -9.18 -7.99 4.96
C MET A 117 -9.61 -8.79 3.72
N ALA A 118 -9.60 -8.19 2.54
CA ALA A 118 -9.87 -8.92 1.30
C ALA A 118 -8.87 -10.06 1.06
N ASN A 119 -7.59 -9.84 1.35
CA ASN A 119 -6.56 -10.88 1.22
C ASN A 119 -6.69 -12.00 2.28
N LEU A 120 -7.19 -11.69 3.49
CA LEU A 120 -7.54 -12.71 4.47
C LEU A 120 -8.67 -13.61 3.97
N GLU A 121 -9.75 -13.00 3.47
CA GLU A 121 -10.90 -13.73 2.91
C GLU A 121 -10.51 -14.54 1.66
N ALA A 122 -9.56 -14.03 0.86
CA ALA A 122 -8.98 -14.75 -0.27
C ALA A 122 -8.06 -15.93 0.16
N GLY A 123 -7.83 -16.13 1.46
CA GLY A 123 -7.01 -17.22 1.98
C GLY A 123 -5.50 -17.02 1.75
N SER A 124 -5.03 -15.78 1.69
CA SER A 124 -3.60 -15.50 1.50
C SER A 124 -2.78 -15.96 2.71
N ASP A 125 -1.90 -16.95 2.51
CA ASP A 125 -1.01 -17.50 3.56
C ASP A 125 -0.26 -16.40 4.32
N LYS A 126 0.30 -15.41 3.59
CA LYS A 126 1.00 -14.26 4.19
C LYS A 126 0.09 -13.53 5.19
N HIS A 127 -1.13 -13.21 4.78
CA HIS A 127 -2.04 -12.41 5.58
C HIS A 127 -2.57 -13.21 6.78
N LEU A 128 -2.87 -14.49 6.57
CA LEU A 128 -3.27 -15.41 7.65
C LEU A 128 -2.16 -15.54 8.71
N ILE A 129 -0.90 -15.73 8.29
CA ILE A 129 0.25 -15.79 9.20
C ILE A 129 0.40 -14.48 10.00
N ILE A 130 0.32 -13.33 9.32
CA ILE A 130 0.41 -12.02 10.00
C ILE A 130 -0.75 -11.86 10.98
N ASN A 131 -1.98 -12.22 10.59
CA ASN A 131 -3.15 -12.09 11.46
C ASN A 131 -3.04 -12.99 12.69
N SER A 132 -2.70 -14.27 12.52
CA SER A 132 -2.48 -15.19 13.64
C SER A 132 -1.36 -14.74 14.57
N LEU A 133 -0.31 -14.10 14.04
CA LEU A 133 0.75 -13.51 14.85
C LEU A 133 0.22 -12.34 15.69
N VAL A 134 -0.55 -11.43 15.10
CA VAL A 134 -1.14 -10.29 15.82
C VAL A 134 -2.11 -10.79 16.91
N GLU A 135 -2.98 -11.74 16.58
CA GLU A 135 -3.93 -12.35 17.54
C GLU A 135 -3.23 -13.08 18.68
N SER A 136 -2.06 -13.69 18.44
CA SER A 136 -1.29 -14.36 19.50
C SER A 136 -0.81 -13.42 20.62
N TYR A 137 -0.84 -12.11 20.38
CA TYR A 137 -0.54 -11.07 21.36
C TYR A 137 -1.80 -10.37 21.91
N ASP A 138 -2.98 -10.98 21.74
CA ASP A 138 -4.28 -10.41 22.10
C ASP A 138 -4.56 -9.04 21.44
N LEU A 139 -3.95 -8.81 20.27
CA LEU A 139 -4.17 -7.62 19.45
C LEU A 139 -5.13 -7.92 18.30
N ILE A 140 -5.75 -6.87 17.78
CA ILE A 140 -6.60 -6.93 16.59
C ILE A 140 -6.14 -5.95 15.52
N ILE A 141 -6.30 -6.32 14.25
CA ILE A 141 -6.09 -5.40 13.13
C ILE A 141 -7.33 -4.53 12.98
N THR A 142 -7.15 -3.21 12.89
CA THR A 142 -8.27 -2.26 12.92
C THR A 142 -8.16 -1.22 11.82
N SER A 143 -9.29 -0.64 11.42
CA SER A 143 -9.33 0.48 10.47
C SER A 143 -8.99 1.83 11.11
N SER A 144 -9.02 1.92 12.45
CA SER A 144 -8.77 3.13 13.22
C SER A 144 -7.88 2.87 14.44
N SER A 145 -7.28 3.93 14.97
CA SER A 145 -6.39 3.84 16.14
C SER A 145 -7.18 3.64 17.43
N ILE A 146 -7.17 2.43 17.97
CA ILE A 146 -7.76 2.08 19.26
C ILE A 146 -6.73 1.39 20.17
N PRO A 147 -6.88 1.45 21.51
CA PRO A 147 -6.07 0.64 22.42
C PRO A 147 -6.19 -0.86 22.08
N GLY A 148 -5.06 -1.57 22.04
CA GLY A 148 -5.01 -2.98 21.64
C GLY A 148 -5.25 -3.24 20.13
N GLY A 149 -5.40 -2.19 19.32
CA GLY A 149 -5.58 -2.29 17.87
C GLY A 149 -4.33 -1.87 17.09
N ILE A 150 -4.03 -2.58 15.99
CA ILE A 150 -3.03 -2.17 15.00
C ILE A 150 -3.74 -1.61 13.77
N CYS A 151 -3.70 -0.29 13.63
CA CYS A 151 -4.16 0.42 12.43
C CYS A 151 -3.10 0.48 11.32
N ALA A 152 -1.83 0.28 11.65
CA ALA A 152 -0.70 0.41 10.74
C ALA A 152 -0.49 -0.84 9.85
N VAL A 153 -1.54 -1.24 9.11
CA VAL A 153 -1.59 -2.48 8.32
C VAL A 153 -0.46 -2.57 7.28
N SER A 154 -0.25 -1.52 6.49
CA SER A 154 0.86 -1.50 5.53
C SER A 154 2.23 -1.65 6.21
N THR A 155 2.37 -1.19 7.46
CA THR A 155 3.65 -1.30 8.17
C THR A 155 3.95 -2.72 8.61
N ILE A 156 2.96 -3.45 9.14
CA ILE A 156 3.16 -4.85 9.54
C ILE A 156 3.48 -5.72 8.32
N GLU A 157 2.81 -5.49 7.18
CA GLU A 157 3.12 -6.16 5.93
C GLU A 157 4.52 -5.82 5.43
N GLN A 158 4.91 -4.55 5.43
CA GLN A 158 6.25 -4.12 5.02
C GLN A 158 7.36 -4.72 5.90
N ILE A 159 7.14 -4.80 7.22
CA ILE A 159 8.12 -5.42 8.13
C ILE A 159 8.23 -6.91 7.83
N TYR A 160 7.11 -7.59 7.60
CA TYR A 160 7.09 -9.00 7.22
C TYR A 160 7.83 -9.24 5.90
N ASP A 161 7.51 -8.48 4.86
CA ASP A 161 8.10 -8.63 3.52
C ASP A 161 9.61 -8.31 3.52
N LYS A 162 10.01 -7.28 4.26
CA LYS A 162 11.39 -6.78 4.24
C LYS A 162 12.32 -7.52 5.20
N TYR A 163 11.86 -7.88 6.39
CA TYR A 163 12.70 -8.43 7.45
C TYR A 163 12.29 -9.84 7.90
N GLY A 164 11.19 -10.36 7.37
CA GLY A 164 10.67 -11.69 7.68
C GLY A 164 9.88 -11.77 9.00
N TYR A 165 9.18 -12.90 9.15
CA TYR A 165 8.32 -13.23 10.30
C TYR A 165 8.97 -12.97 11.66
N HIS A 166 10.19 -13.46 11.89
CA HIS A 166 10.85 -13.34 13.20
C HIS A 166 11.13 -11.89 13.61
N THR A 167 11.37 -11.01 12.64
CA THR A 167 11.58 -9.59 12.92
C THR A 167 10.26 -8.91 13.25
N LEU A 168 9.16 -9.26 12.55
CA LEU A 168 7.82 -8.78 12.90
C LEU A 168 7.41 -9.23 14.30
N ASP A 169 7.55 -10.53 14.61
CA ASP A 169 7.27 -11.11 15.92
C ASP A 169 8.02 -10.37 17.03
N ARG A 170 9.34 -10.24 16.89
CA ARG A 170 10.17 -9.54 17.87
C ARG A 170 9.80 -8.05 17.99
N THR A 171 9.40 -7.41 16.88
CA THR A 171 8.95 -6.00 16.89
C THR A 171 7.70 -5.85 17.74
N LEU A 172 6.68 -6.67 17.49
CA LEU A 172 5.43 -6.66 18.25
C LEU A 172 5.70 -6.96 19.74
N ARG A 173 6.48 -8.01 20.02
CA ARG A 173 6.87 -8.38 21.39
C ARG A 173 7.56 -7.26 22.16
N LEU A 174 8.46 -6.52 21.51
CA LEU A 174 9.16 -5.39 22.13
C LEU A 174 8.21 -4.22 22.37
N CYS A 175 7.39 -3.84 21.40
CA CYS A 175 6.44 -2.73 21.56
C CYS A 175 5.44 -3.03 22.69
N ILE A 176 4.82 -4.20 22.67
CA ILE A 176 3.81 -4.62 23.66
C ILE A 176 4.45 -4.78 25.03
N GLY A 177 5.60 -5.45 25.11
CA GLY A 177 6.31 -5.64 26.38
C GLY A 177 6.93 -4.37 26.96
N THR A 178 6.95 -3.25 26.22
CA THR A 178 7.47 -1.96 26.71
C THR A 178 6.34 -0.98 27.06
N TRP A 179 5.25 -0.96 26.29
CA TRP A 179 4.19 0.06 26.41
C TRP A 179 2.78 -0.51 26.53
N GLU A 180 2.60 -1.84 26.61
CA GLU A 180 1.33 -2.51 26.92
C GLU A 180 0.15 -2.08 26.04
N GLY A 181 0.42 -1.73 24.77
CA GLY A 181 -0.63 -1.30 23.83
C GLY A 181 -1.15 0.12 24.08
N GLU A 182 -0.41 0.98 24.80
CA GLU A 182 -0.73 2.41 24.94
C GLU A 182 -0.96 3.06 23.56
N ASN A 183 -1.85 4.05 23.48
CA ASN A 183 -2.11 4.79 22.25
C ASN A 183 -0.83 5.22 21.52
N HIS A 184 -0.79 4.95 20.21
CA HIS A 184 0.34 5.19 19.31
C HIS A 184 1.62 4.35 19.54
N SER A 185 1.65 3.45 20.52
CA SER A 185 2.78 2.50 20.72
C SER A 185 2.95 1.53 19.54
N LEU A 186 1.88 1.26 18.81
CA LEU A 186 1.85 0.41 17.61
C LEU A 186 1.65 1.23 16.33
N SER A 187 2.01 2.52 16.36
CA SER A 187 1.97 3.37 15.16
C SER A 187 3.02 2.96 14.13
N ALA A 188 2.77 3.28 12.85
CA ALA A 188 3.65 2.96 11.73
C ALA A 188 5.11 3.37 11.97
N ASN A 189 5.36 4.56 12.51
CA ASN A 189 6.71 5.05 12.77
C ASN A 189 7.38 4.33 13.95
N MET A 190 6.61 3.98 14.99
CA MET A 190 7.13 3.24 16.15
C MET A 190 7.56 1.83 15.73
N LEU A 191 6.67 1.09 15.06
CA LEU A 191 6.93 -0.26 14.56
C LEU A 191 8.15 -0.29 13.62
N ASN A 192 8.21 0.63 12.65
CA ASN A 192 9.37 0.73 11.76
C ASN A 192 10.67 1.12 12.48
N GLY A 193 10.59 1.97 13.50
CA GLY A 193 11.73 2.35 14.32
C GLY A 193 12.32 1.17 15.10
N VAL A 194 11.45 0.37 15.72
CA VAL A 194 11.83 -0.84 16.45
C VAL A 194 12.34 -1.92 15.49
N ALA A 195 11.66 -2.19 14.38
CA ALA A 195 12.10 -3.14 13.36
C ALA A 195 13.48 -2.79 12.80
N ARG A 196 13.76 -1.49 12.58
CA ARG A 196 15.07 -1.02 12.15
C ARG A 196 16.17 -1.30 13.19
N LEU A 197 15.88 -1.13 14.48
CA LEU A 197 16.83 -1.47 15.55
C LEU A 197 17.13 -2.97 15.57
N ILE A 198 16.09 -3.80 15.46
CA ILE A 198 16.24 -5.26 15.42
C ILE A 198 17.10 -5.66 14.22
N ASN A 199 16.84 -5.12 13.03
CA ASN A 199 17.63 -5.43 11.84
C ASN A 199 19.09 -4.94 11.95
N ALA A 200 19.32 -3.76 12.52
CA ALA A 200 20.66 -3.19 12.63
C ALA A 200 21.56 -3.92 13.65
N PHE A 201 20.97 -4.40 14.75
CA PHE A 201 21.72 -4.91 15.90
C PHE A 201 21.52 -6.40 16.19
N GLY A 202 20.47 -7.04 15.66
CA GLY A 202 20.20 -8.46 15.84
C GLY A 202 20.24 -8.86 17.32
N ASP A 203 21.03 -9.87 17.65
CA ASP A 203 21.18 -10.38 19.02
C ASP A 203 21.94 -9.42 19.96
N SER A 204 22.62 -8.41 19.43
CA SER A 204 23.30 -7.40 20.26
C SER A 204 22.30 -6.45 20.94
N LEU A 205 21.10 -6.30 20.38
CA LEU A 205 19.99 -5.62 21.03
C LEU A 205 19.41 -6.57 22.07
N ARG A 206 19.50 -6.23 23.36
CA ARG A 206 18.95 -7.05 24.44
C ARG A 206 17.52 -6.63 24.78
N ASP A 207 16.58 -7.56 24.69
CA ASP A 207 15.14 -7.29 24.80
C ASP A 207 14.75 -6.77 26.21
N ASP A 208 15.32 -7.34 27.26
CA ASP A 208 15.12 -6.92 28.66
C ASP A 208 15.58 -5.48 28.89
N ILE A 209 16.77 -5.14 28.39
CA ILE A 209 17.31 -3.77 28.49
C ILE A 209 16.50 -2.81 27.63
N PHE A 210 16.06 -3.23 26.44
CA PHE A 210 15.21 -2.41 25.60
C PHE A 210 13.94 -2.00 26.34
N LYS A 211 13.24 -2.98 26.93
CA LYS A 211 12.01 -2.75 27.71
C LYS A 211 12.28 -1.86 28.93
N GLU A 212 13.30 -2.18 29.73
CA GLU A 212 13.66 -1.42 30.93
C GLU A 212 13.97 0.05 30.58
N LYS A 213 14.79 0.30 29.55
CA LYS A 213 15.28 1.65 29.24
C LYS A 213 14.25 2.49 28.50
N ASN A 214 13.51 1.91 27.57
CA ASN A 214 12.50 2.64 26.80
C ASN A 214 11.17 2.78 27.55
N GLY A 215 10.83 1.82 28.42
CA GLY A 215 9.61 1.87 29.25
C GLY A 215 9.62 2.97 30.32
N ILE A 216 10.78 3.59 30.60
CA ILE A 216 10.88 4.79 31.46
C ILE A 216 10.18 6.00 30.83
N PHE A 217 10.11 6.06 29.50
CA PHE A 217 9.57 7.19 28.76
C PHE A 217 8.18 6.85 28.25
N SER A 218 7.23 7.79 28.39
CA SER A 218 5.92 7.61 27.79
C SER A 218 5.99 7.64 26.26
N VAL A 219 5.05 6.99 25.59
CA VAL A 219 4.99 6.97 24.12
C VAL A 219 4.96 8.40 23.56
N LYS A 220 4.24 9.32 24.21
CA LYS A 220 4.19 10.75 23.84
C LYS A 220 5.56 11.43 23.90
N GLN A 221 6.37 11.14 24.93
CA GLN A 221 7.73 11.67 25.03
C GLN A 221 8.63 11.13 23.92
N ILE A 222 8.51 9.84 23.59
CA ILE A 222 9.28 9.23 22.50
C ILE A 222 8.89 9.87 21.16
N ILE A 223 7.59 10.03 20.87
CA ILE A 223 7.10 10.67 19.64
C ILE A 223 7.65 12.10 19.51
N ARG A 224 7.60 12.88 20.59
CA ARG A 224 8.11 14.25 20.59
C ARG A 224 9.60 14.28 20.30
N ASN A 225 10.38 13.52 21.05
CA ASN A 225 11.84 13.47 20.88
C ASN A 225 12.22 12.98 19.47
N ALA A 226 11.51 11.98 18.94
CA ALA A 226 11.73 11.46 17.59
C ALA A 226 11.52 12.55 16.53
N LYS A 227 10.42 13.30 16.62
CA LYS A 227 10.11 14.41 15.69
C LYS A 227 11.12 15.56 15.76
N GLU A 228 11.62 15.87 16.97
CA GLU A 228 12.66 16.90 17.16
C GLU A 228 14.00 16.50 16.50
N ARG A 229 14.28 15.20 16.37
CA ARG A 229 15.48 14.71 15.67
C ARG A 229 15.28 14.70 14.16
N ARG A 230 14.26 13.97 13.69
CA ARG A 230 14.01 13.77 12.27
C ARG A 230 12.58 13.31 12.00
N VAL A 231 12.05 13.71 10.84
CA VAL A 231 10.78 13.19 10.34
C VAL A 231 10.91 11.71 9.95
N GLY A 232 9.87 10.93 10.26
CA GLY A 232 9.76 9.51 9.89
C GLY A 232 10.37 8.53 10.89
N SER A 233 10.39 7.25 10.52
CA SER A 233 10.76 6.13 11.39
C SER A 233 12.22 6.14 11.87
N LEU A 234 13.12 6.83 11.17
CA LEU A 234 14.52 6.94 11.58
C LEU A 234 14.69 7.78 12.86
N GLY A 235 13.92 8.86 13.02
CA GLY A 235 13.94 9.65 14.26
C GLY A 235 13.49 8.83 15.49
N TYR A 236 12.57 7.88 15.28
CA TYR A 236 12.15 6.94 16.31
C TYR A 236 13.26 5.97 16.65
N ALA A 237 13.90 5.35 15.65
CA ALA A 237 15.02 4.44 15.86
C ALA A 237 16.18 5.11 16.64
N GLU A 238 16.55 6.34 16.27
CA GLU A 238 17.59 7.11 16.98
C GLU A 238 17.20 7.39 18.44
N THR A 239 15.96 7.83 18.68
CA THR A 239 15.47 8.15 20.03
C THR A 239 15.47 6.91 20.92
N LEU A 240 14.96 5.79 20.41
CA LEU A 240 14.92 4.52 21.12
C LEU A 240 16.33 3.98 21.41
N LEU A 241 17.28 4.15 20.48
CA LEU A 241 18.67 3.76 20.68
C LEU A 241 19.37 4.61 21.76
N ILE A 242 19.10 5.92 21.79
CA ILE A 242 19.65 6.82 22.80
C ILE A 242 19.14 6.47 24.18
N ASN A 243 17.84 6.19 24.29
CA ASN A 243 17.24 5.72 25.53
C ASN A 243 17.88 4.39 25.98
N TYR A 244 18.02 3.44 25.06
CA TYR A 244 18.69 2.16 25.30
C TYR A 244 20.12 2.34 25.84
N ASN A 245 20.93 3.19 25.18
CA ASN A 245 22.33 3.42 25.55
C ASN A 245 22.50 4.29 26.82
N LYS A 246 21.43 4.87 27.36
CA LYS A 246 21.52 5.83 28.46
C LYS A 246 22.15 5.17 29.70
N LYS A 247 23.26 5.76 30.17
CA LYS A 247 24.07 5.28 31.32
C LYS A 247 24.66 3.87 31.13
N MET A 248 24.77 3.38 29.89
CA MET A 248 25.54 2.16 29.61
C MET A 248 27.04 2.45 29.52
N GLN A 249 27.87 1.48 29.89
CA GLN A 249 29.31 1.57 29.64
C GLN A 249 29.58 1.53 28.13
N THR A 250 30.61 2.23 27.66
CA THR A 250 30.90 2.41 26.23
C THR A 250 30.98 1.08 25.46
N HIS A 251 31.55 0.04 26.07
CA HIS A 251 31.67 -1.29 25.45
C HIS A 251 30.34 -2.05 25.30
N SER A 252 29.33 -1.68 26.09
CA SER A 252 27.99 -2.26 26.07
C SER A 252 26.99 -1.40 25.27
N SER A 253 27.38 -0.18 24.87
CA SER A 253 26.55 0.71 24.08
C SER A 253 26.55 0.32 22.60
N LEU A 254 25.40 0.47 21.95
CA LEU A 254 25.22 0.15 20.54
C LEU A 254 25.50 1.40 19.66
N PRO A 255 26.35 1.30 18.63
CA PRO A 255 26.78 2.45 17.84
C PRO A 255 25.65 2.98 16.93
N MET A 256 25.45 4.29 16.94
CA MET A 256 24.39 4.98 16.19
C MET A 256 24.56 4.81 14.67
N GLU A 257 25.81 4.75 14.21
CA GLU A 257 26.19 4.66 12.80
C GLU A 257 25.58 3.43 12.12
N LYS A 258 25.37 2.33 12.87
CA LYS A 258 24.77 1.10 12.32
C LYS A 258 23.32 1.27 11.88
N LEU A 259 22.58 2.29 12.35
CA LEU A 259 21.21 2.56 11.90
C LEU A 259 21.15 3.06 10.45
N TYR A 260 22.25 3.61 9.95
CA TYR A 260 22.37 4.13 8.60
C TYR A 260 23.01 3.12 7.64
N THR A 261 23.64 2.07 8.18
CA THR A 261 24.19 1.00 7.33
C THR A 261 23.08 0.05 6.90
N HIS A 262 22.84 -0.05 5.60
CA HIS A 262 21.92 -1.04 5.03
C HIS A 262 22.52 -2.44 5.18
N LYS A 263 22.30 -3.10 6.32
CA LYS A 263 22.49 -4.55 6.39
C LYS A 263 21.21 -5.22 5.91
N VAL A 264 21.22 -5.65 4.66
CA VAL A 264 20.37 -6.73 4.15
C VAL A 264 21.30 -7.87 3.76
N ARG A 265 21.18 -9.03 4.40
CA ARG A 265 21.51 -10.31 3.75
C ARG A 265 20.94 -11.51 4.50
N THR A 266 19.90 -12.09 3.91
CA THR A 266 19.67 -13.55 3.89
C THR A 266 18.88 -13.95 2.63
N LYS A 267 19.65 -14.20 1.55
CA LYS A 267 19.40 -14.92 0.27
C LYS A 267 18.21 -14.54 -0.66
N PRO A 268 18.33 -14.86 -1.98
CA PRO A 268 17.74 -14.06 -3.05
C PRO A 268 16.35 -14.55 -3.46
N THR A 269 15.39 -13.64 -3.39
CA THR A 269 14.18 -13.62 -4.22
C THR A 269 13.87 -12.15 -4.46
N ASP A 270 14.01 -11.78 -5.73
CA ASP A 270 13.56 -10.59 -6.46
C ASP A 270 13.58 -9.22 -5.77
N GLU A 271 14.34 -8.34 -6.40
CA GLU A 271 14.50 -6.92 -6.08
C GLU A 271 13.12 -6.22 -5.99
N TYR A 272 12.67 -5.95 -4.77
CA TYR A 272 11.60 -4.97 -4.54
C TYR A 272 12.20 -3.57 -4.51
N ASP A 273 12.26 -2.96 -5.68
CA ASP A 273 12.55 -1.53 -5.83
C ASP A 273 11.39 -0.67 -5.31
N GLU A 274 11.78 0.38 -4.57
CA GLU A 274 10.97 1.52 -4.17
C GLU A 274 10.38 2.21 -5.40
N ASP A 275 9.18 1.80 -5.80
CA ASP A 275 8.16 2.63 -6.43
C ASP A 275 6.81 1.97 -6.15
N THR A 276 6.43 1.99 -4.87
CA THR A 276 5.03 1.84 -4.48
C THR A 276 4.23 2.91 -5.21
N ILE A 277 3.22 2.43 -5.93
CA ILE A 277 1.95 3.08 -6.23
C ILE A 277 1.88 4.43 -5.50
N SER A 278 1.82 5.52 -6.26
CA SER A 278 1.47 6.84 -5.74
C SER A 278 0.04 6.79 -5.18
N ILE A 279 -0.11 6.20 -4.00
CA ILE A 279 -1.19 6.48 -3.08
C ILE A 279 -0.76 7.81 -2.46
N PRO A 280 -1.43 8.92 -2.78
CA PRO A 280 -1.10 10.18 -2.14
C PRO A 280 -1.18 9.97 -0.63
N TYR A 281 -0.09 10.28 0.07
CA TYR A 281 -0.09 10.43 1.52
C TYR A 281 -1.06 11.57 1.84
N THR A 282 -2.30 11.23 2.18
CA THR A 282 -3.19 12.14 2.89
C THR A 282 -2.81 12.09 4.36
N PRO A 283 -2.45 13.22 4.97
CA PRO A 283 -2.40 13.30 6.42
C PRO A 283 -3.75 12.82 6.97
N ASP A 284 -3.68 11.98 8.00
CA ASP A 284 -4.82 11.51 8.78
C ASP A 284 -5.53 12.71 9.42
N ASN A 285 -6.45 13.33 8.68
CA ASN A 285 -7.44 14.23 9.24
C ASN A 285 -8.62 13.36 9.66
N SER A 286 -8.48 12.82 10.86
CA SER A 286 -9.56 12.18 11.61
C SER A 286 -10.56 13.23 12.10
N GLU A 287 -11.23 13.94 11.18
CA GLU A 287 -12.39 14.79 11.44
C GLU A 287 -13.25 14.74 10.18
N ASP A 288 -14.14 13.73 10.13
CA ASP A 288 -15.53 13.84 9.66
C ASP A 288 -16.09 12.41 9.54
N ALA A 289 -16.64 11.96 10.67
CA ALA A 289 -17.41 10.74 10.76
C ALA A 289 -18.86 11.00 10.30
N GLU A 290 -19.38 10.03 9.54
CA GLU A 290 -20.78 9.62 9.43
C GLU A 290 -21.78 10.53 8.71
N GLU A 291 -22.19 10.05 7.52
CA GLU A 291 -23.62 9.89 7.22
C GLU A 291 -23.80 8.59 6.42
N GLN A 292 -24.09 7.48 7.12
CA GLN A 292 -24.63 6.29 6.49
C GLN A 292 -26.09 6.58 6.14
N LEU A 293 -26.38 6.83 4.86
CA LEU A 293 -27.75 6.75 4.38
C LEU A 293 -28.16 5.27 4.36
N SER A 294 -29.07 4.90 5.26
CA SER A 294 -29.82 3.67 5.19
C SER A 294 -30.62 3.64 3.89
N LEU A 295 -30.22 2.78 2.94
CA LEU A 295 -31.03 2.46 1.78
C LEU A 295 -32.01 1.35 2.17
N ASP A 296 -33.23 1.76 2.55
CA ASP A 296 -34.38 0.86 2.52
C ASP A 296 -34.85 0.72 1.06
N ILE A 297 -34.48 -0.39 0.42
CA ILE A 297 -35.19 -0.99 -0.74
C ILE A 297 -35.24 -2.50 -0.56
#